data_AF-A0A5P3XEG7-F1
#
_entry.id   AF-A0A5P3XEG7-F1
#
_cell.length_a   1.000
_cell.length_b   1.000
_cell.length_c   1.000
_cell.angle_alpha   90.00
_cell.angle_beta   90.00
_cell.angle_gamma   90.00
#
_symmetry.space_group_name_H-M   'P 1'
#
loop_
_entity.id
_entity.type
_entity.pdbx_description
1 polymer ?
#
loop_
_entity_poly.entity_id
_entity_poly.type
_entity_poly.pdbx_seq_one_letter_code
_entity_poly.pdbx_strand_id
1 'polypeptide(L)'
;MRLIDEYLDNLYKNGVNKSTLDLKQEMRDHLIESVNDLKLQGLNEEEACRKAIERFDDGTEMQQELHSVVKDLSLSLYTHKSIIKGVRKILCSISIIAFLTSGFMWCYNESLQKNRNDLGKSFDEEIRKLAEKYDMTKVDEYKSELENLLNEDKYSKIKYFRLHVADMVDGNTISSSSRVEAKTVYDKELDESKETMYTQYLGYNGKDFLDKSGNIINPDIFLEHFFYFESKTLIQTSVIIGVVALISYFVLKFKISLT
;
A
#
# COMPACT_ATOMS: atom_id res chain seq x y z
N MET A 1 -37.20 -41.79 -12.23
CA MET A 1 -36.61 -40.42 -12.25
C MET A 1 -37.44 -39.30 -12.89
N ARG A 2 -38.09 -39.47 -14.07
CA ARG A 2 -38.85 -38.39 -14.75
C ARG A 2 -39.88 -37.66 -13.85
N LEU A 3 -40.50 -38.37 -12.91
CA LEU A 3 -41.45 -37.80 -11.95
C LEU A 3 -40.83 -36.75 -11.01
N ILE A 4 -39.58 -36.95 -10.57
CA ILE A 4 -38.85 -35.97 -9.76
C ILE A 4 -38.53 -34.73 -10.59
N ASP A 5 -38.09 -34.93 -11.84
CA ASP A 5 -37.76 -33.84 -12.74
C ASP A 5 -39.00 -32.97 -13.05
N GLU A 6 -40.15 -33.59 -13.34
CA GLU A 6 -41.43 -32.89 -13.54
C GLU A 6 -41.91 -32.15 -12.29
N TYR A 7 -41.76 -32.76 -11.12
CA TYR A 7 -42.09 -32.14 -9.83
C TYR A 7 -41.24 -30.87 -9.59
N LEU A 8 -39.92 -30.99 -9.74
CA LEU A 8 -39.00 -29.87 -9.58
C LEU A 8 -39.20 -28.81 -10.66
N ASP A 9 -39.48 -29.18 -11.91
CA ASP A 9 -39.82 -28.22 -12.96
C ASP A 9 -41.04 -27.38 -12.60
N ASN A 10 -42.03 -27.98 -11.92
CA ASN A 10 -43.21 -27.25 -11.46
C ASN A 10 -42.91 -26.38 -10.22
N LEU A 11 -42.18 -26.92 -9.24
CA LEU A 11 -41.79 -26.19 -8.02
C LEU A 11 -40.89 -24.98 -8.34
N TYR A 12 -40.06 -25.10 -9.37
CA TYR A 12 -39.11 -24.07 -9.81
C TYR A 12 -39.53 -23.38 -11.11
N LYS A 13 -40.79 -23.47 -11.53
CA LYS A 13 -41.30 -23.05 -12.87
C LYS A 13 -40.95 -21.61 -13.27
N ASN A 14 -40.80 -20.71 -12.31
CA ASN A 14 -40.47 -19.29 -12.53
C ASN A 14 -39.01 -18.94 -12.19
N GLY A 15 -38.20 -19.94 -11.82
CA GLY A 15 -36.87 -19.83 -11.26
C GLY A 15 -35.75 -20.02 -12.29
N VAL A 16 -35.49 -19.01 -13.12
CA VAL A 16 -34.49 -19.10 -14.20
C VAL A 16 -33.09 -18.59 -13.82
N ASN A 17 -32.90 -18.04 -12.62
CA ASN A 17 -31.60 -17.54 -12.20
C ASN A 17 -30.68 -18.69 -11.74
N LYS A 18 -29.35 -18.49 -11.82
CA LYS A 18 -28.36 -19.53 -11.49
C LYS A 18 -28.54 -20.11 -10.07
N SER A 19 -28.86 -19.27 -9.09
CA SER A 19 -29.07 -19.73 -7.70
C SER A 19 -30.29 -20.65 -7.58
N THR A 20 -31.35 -20.37 -8.33
CA THR A 20 -32.53 -21.23 -8.37
C THR A 20 -32.24 -22.57 -9.05
N LEU A 21 -31.38 -22.57 -10.09
CA LEU A 21 -30.91 -23.81 -10.73
C LEU A 21 -30.00 -24.64 -9.80
N ASP A 22 -29.10 -23.98 -9.06
CA ASP A 22 -28.23 -24.62 -8.07
C ASP A 22 -29.09 -25.29 -6.97
N LEU A 23 -30.08 -24.59 -6.42
CA LEU A 23 -31.01 -25.12 -5.41
C LEU A 23 -31.88 -26.27 -5.95
N LYS A 24 -32.34 -26.16 -7.20
CA LYS A 24 -33.08 -27.22 -7.88
C LYS A 24 -32.24 -28.49 -8.02
N GLN A 25 -30.95 -28.37 -8.34
CA GLN A 25 -30.05 -29.51 -8.45
C GLN A 25 -29.79 -30.17 -7.10
N GLU A 26 -29.52 -29.40 -6.06
CA GLU A 26 -29.35 -29.92 -4.69
C GLU A 26 -30.60 -30.67 -4.21
N MET A 27 -31.78 -30.09 -4.46
CA MET A 27 -33.06 -30.72 -4.14
C MET A 27 -33.28 -32.02 -4.92
N ARG A 28 -32.87 -32.03 -6.20
CA ARG A 28 -32.91 -33.23 -7.04
C ARG A 28 -32.06 -34.34 -6.45
N ASP A 29 -30.86 -34.04 -6.00
CA ASP A 29 -29.93 -35.03 -5.46
C ASP A 29 -30.48 -35.64 -4.16
N HIS A 30 -31.09 -34.85 -3.28
CA HIS A 30 -31.76 -35.34 -2.06
C HIS A 30 -33.01 -36.19 -2.36
N LEU A 31 -33.84 -35.80 -3.32
CA LEU A 31 -34.98 -36.62 -3.74
C LEU A 31 -34.53 -37.95 -4.34
N ILE A 32 -33.41 -37.96 -5.08
CA ILE A 32 -32.81 -39.18 -5.64
C ILE A 32 -32.29 -40.10 -4.53
N GLU A 33 -31.63 -39.55 -3.53
CA GLU A 33 -31.15 -40.30 -2.36
C GLU A 33 -32.32 -40.97 -1.63
N SER A 34 -33.40 -40.21 -1.36
CA SER A 34 -34.64 -40.72 -0.77
C SER A 34 -35.29 -41.83 -1.61
N VAL A 35 -35.29 -41.70 -2.94
CA VAL A 35 -35.77 -42.76 -3.85
C VAL A 35 -34.92 -44.01 -3.75
N ASN A 36 -33.60 -43.89 -3.70
CA ASN A 36 -32.70 -45.04 -3.58
C ASN A 36 -32.92 -45.79 -2.27
N ASP A 37 -33.09 -45.07 -1.15
CA ASP A 37 -33.41 -45.66 0.16
C ASP A 37 -34.76 -46.41 0.14
N LEU A 38 -35.77 -45.84 -0.51
CA LEU A 38 -37.08 -46.47 -0.67
C LEU A 38 -37.02 -47.71 -1.57
N LYS A 39 -36.19 -47.69 -2.62
CA LYS A 39 -35.94 -48.88 -3.45
C LYS A 39 -35.25 -50.00 -2.67
N LEU A 40 -34.32 -49.66 -1.78
CA LEU A 40 -33.70 -50.63 -0.87
C LEU A 40 -34.71 -51.26 0.11
N GLN A 41 -35.81 -50.55 0.41
CA GLN A 41 -36.93 -51.05 1.21
C GLN A 41 -37.92 -51.92 0.40
N GLY A 42 -37.64 -52.19 -0.87
CA GLY A 42 -38.42 -53.09 -1.73
C GLY A 42 -39.50 -52.41 -2.58
N LEU A 43 -39.54 -51.07 -2.62
CA LEU A 43 -40.45 -50.33 -3.50
C LEU A 43 -39.95 -50.35 -4.94
N ASN A 44 -40.89 -50.41 -5.89
CA ASN A 44 -40.55 -50.19 -7.31
C ASN A 44 -40.20 -48.70 -7.57
N GLU A 45 -39.49 -48.43 -8.65
CA GLU A 45 -38.96 -47.09 -8.98
C GLU A 45 -40.03 -45.98 -8.96
N GLU A 46 -41.22 -46.27 -9.50
CA GLU A 46 -42.30 -45.30 -9.64
C GLU A 46 -42.99 -45.01 -8.30
N GLU A 47 -43.22 -46.06 -7.49
CA GLU A 47 -43.71 -45.94 -6.12
C GLU A 47 -42.71 -45.23 -5.21
N ALA A 48 -41.42 -45.53 -5.35
CA ALA A 48 -40.36 -44.86 -4.60
C ALA A 48 -40.30 -43.36 -4.95
N CYS A 49 -40.37 -42.99 -6.23
CA CYS A 49 -40.42 -41.58 -6.66
C CYS A 49 -41.62 -40.84 -6.05
N ARG A 50 -42.82 -41.43 -6.15
CA ARG A 50 -44.05 -40.82 -5.63
C ARG A 50 -44.03 -40.67 -4.12
N LYS A 51 -43.56 -41.68 -3.40
CA LYS A 51 -43.45 -41.67 -1.94
C LYS A 51 -42.35 -40.74 -1.43
N ALA A 52 -41.27 -40.55 -2.20
CA ALA A 52 -40.25 -39.55 -1.90
C ALA A 52 -40.80 -38.12 -2.04
N ILE A 53 -41.58 -37.86 -3.10
CA ILE A 53 -42.25 -36.56 -3.31
C ILE A 53 -43.32 -36.33 -2.23
N GLU A 54 -44.15 -37.33 -1.91
CA GLU A 54 -45.20 -37.23 -0.89
C GLU A 54 -44.63 -36.98 0.52
N ARG A 55 -43.48 -37.60 0.86
CA ARG A 55 -42.76 -37.29 2.10
C ARG A 55 -42.21 -35.87 2.14
N PHE A 56 -41.95 -35.29 0.98
CA PHE A 56 -41.37 -33.97 0.82
C PHE A 56 -42.46 -32.88 0.75
N ASP A 57 -43.62 -33.22 0.21
CA ASP A 57 -44.74 -32.32 -0.11
C ASP A 57 -46.06 -32.95 0.38
N ASP A 58 -46.46 -32.66 1.61
CA ASP A 58 -47.68 -33.17 2.28
C ASP A 58 -48.94 -32.37 1.83
N GLY A 59 -49.04 -32.07 0.53
CA GLY A 59 -50.24 -31.49 -0.10
C GLY A 59 -50.14 -30.04 -0.60
N THR A 60 -51.23 -29.56 -1.20
CA THR A 60 -51.27 -28.29 -1.97
C THR A 60 -50.97 -27.02 -1.19
N GLU A 61 -51.24 -26.99 0.12
CA GLU A 61 -50.87 -25.85 0.98
C GLU A 61 -49.36 -25.82 1.23
N MET A 62 -48.75 -26.98 1.50
CA MET A 62 -47.30 -27.11 1.65
C MET A 62 -46.57 -26.74 0.36
N GLN A 63 -47.11 -27.09 -0.81
CA GLN A 63 -46.53 -26.73 -2.10
C GLN A 63 -46.42 -25.21 -2.31
N GLN A 64 -47.39 -24.42 -1.85
CA GLN A 64 -47.35 -22.96 -1.94
C GLN A 64 -46.32 -22.34 -0.97
N GLU A 65 -46.22 -22.89 0.24
CA GLU A 65 -45.19 -22.51 1.21
C GLU A 65 -43.79 -22.88 0.73
N LEU A 66 -43.62 -24.08 0.17
CA LEU A 66 -42.36 -24.52 -0.45
C LEU A 66 -41.94 -23.57 -1.58
N HIS A 67 -42.87 -23.14 -2.43
CA HIS A 67 -42.57 -22.19 -3.50
C HIS A 67 -42.17 -20.81 -2.96
N SER A 68 -42.80 -20.31 -1.89
CA SER A 68 -42.43 -19.03 -1.27
C SER A 68 -41.07 -19.09 -0.60
N VAL A 69 -40.80 -20.16 0.15
CA VAL A 69 -39.50 -20.43 0.80
C VAL A 69 -38.39 -20.54 -0.24
N VAL A 70 -38.58 -21.32 -1.30
CA VAL A 70 -37.61 -21.47 -2.40
C VAL A 70 -37.32 -20.12 -3.07
N LYS A 71 -38.36 -19.31 -3.31
CA LYS A 71 -38.21 -17.97 -3.88
C LYS A 71 -37.37 -17.08 -2.97
N ASP A 72 -37.69 -17.01 -1.68
CA ASP A 72 -36.97 -16.19 -0.70
C ASP A 72 -35.52 -16.66 -0.52
N LEU A 73 -35.30 -17.98 -0.45
CA LEU A 73 -33.96 -18.58 -0.39
C LEU A 73 -33.14 -18.21 -1.63
N SER A 74 -33.71 -18.37 -2.83
CA SER A 74 -33.01 -18.05 -4.08
C SER A 74 -32.66 -16.56 -4.19
N LEU A 75 -33.55 -15.67 -3.72
CA LEU A 75 -33.32 -14.23 -3.73
C LEU A 75 -32.26 -13.82 -2.71
N SER A 76 -32.27 -14.43 -1.52
CA SER A 76 -31.24 -14.20 -0.50
C SER A 76 -29.86 -14.68 -0.96
N LEU A 77 -29.77 -15.86 -1.59
CA LEU A 77 -28.53 -16.43 -2.14
C LEU A 77 -27.98 -15.57 -3.29
N TYR A 78 -28.87 -15.14 -4.20
CA TYR A 78 -28.49 -14.24 -5.29
C TYR A 78 -27.94 -12.91 -4.76
N THR A 79 -28.62 -12.32 -3.78
CA THR A 79 -28.22 -11.07 -3.14
C THR A 79 -26.87 -11.21 -2.45
N HIS A 80 -26.67 -12.26 -1.67
CA HIS A 80 -25.40 -12.55 -1.00
C HIS A 80 -24.26 -12.75 -2.01
N LYS A 81 -24.48 -13.53 -3.08
CA LYS A 81 -23.50 -13.77 -4.15
C LYS A 81 -23.14 -12.49 -4.92
N SER A 82 -24.12 -11.61 -5.13
CA SER A 82 -23.92 -10.30 -5.77
C SER A 82 -23.10 -9.36 -4.90
N ILE A 83 -23.42 -9.27 -3.60
CA ILE A 83 -22.68 -8.47 -2.62
C ILE A 83 -21.22 -8.92 -2.56
N ILE A 84 -20.96 -10.23 -2.43
CA ILE A 84 -19.58 -10.73 -2.36
C ILE A 84 -18.80 -10.42 -3.64
N LYS A 85 -19.41 -10.54 -4.83
CA LYS A 85 -18.77 -10.13 -6.09
C LYS A 85 -18.41 -8.65 -6.09
N GLY A 86 -19.29 -7.79 -5.56
CA GLY A 86 -19.06 -6.35 -5.40
C GLY A 86 -17.89 -6.06 -4.45
N VAL A 87 -17.92 -6.62 -3.24
CA VAL A 87 -16.85 -6.48 -2.23
C VAL A 87 -15.51 -6.95 -2.80
N ARG A 88 -15.49 -8.08 -3.52
CA ARG A 88 -14.28 -8.60 -4.17
C ARG A 88 -13.70 -7.62 -5.20
N LYS A 89 -14.56 -6.97 -6.00
CA LYS A 89 -14.11 -5.96 -6.98
C LYS A 89 -13.48 -4.76 -6.26
N ILE A 90 -14.10 -4.29 -5.18
CA ILE A 90 -13.60 -3.18 -4.36
C ILE A 90 -12.24 -3.52 -3.75
N LEU A 91 -12.07 -4.70 -3.15
CA LEU A 91 -10.79 -5.13 -2.57
C LEU A 91 -9.66 -5.20 -3.60
N CYS A 92 -9.96 -5.69 -4.81
CA CYS A 92 -9.00 -5.69 -5.91
C CYS A 92 -8.59 -4.25 -6.30
N SER A 93 -9.57 -3.34 -6.43
CA SER A 93 -9.31 -1.93 -6.73
C SER A 93 -8.48 -1.24 -5.64
N ILE A 94 -8.79 -1.47 -4.36
CA ILE A 94 -8.01 -0.92 -3.23
C ILE A 94 -6.57 -1.40 -3.31
N SER A 95 -6.34 -2.70 -3.59
CA SER A 95 -5.00 -3.26 -3.70
C SER A 95 -4.20 -2.61 -4.83
N ILE A 96 -4.79 -2.47 -6.02
CA ILE A 96 -4.15 -1.82 -7.18
C ILE A 96 -3.81 -0.36 -6.87
N ILE A 97 -4.76 0.41 -6.33
CA ILE A 97 -4.55 1.82 -6.00
C ILE A 97 -3.43 1.96 -4.97
N ALA A 98 -3.42 1.12 -3.94
CA ALA A 98 -2.39 1.16 -2.90
C ALA A 98 -0.98 0.88 -3.47
N PHE A 99 -0.83 -0.11 -4.36
CA PHE A 99 0.45 -0.37 -5.01
C PHE A 99 0.88 0.76 -5.95
N LEU A 100 -0.06 1.38 -6.68
CA LEU A 100 0.25 2.54 -7.51
C LEU A 100 0.73 3.71 -6.65
N THR A 101 0.01 4.05 -5.57
CA THR A 101 0.41 5.11 -4.63
C THR A 101 1.79 4.83 -4.05
N SER A 102 2.06 3.60 -3.62
CA SER A 102 3.39 3.22 -3.14
C SER A 102 4.48 3.40 -4.21
N GLY A 103 4.21 2.98 -5.45
CA GLY A 103 5.17 3.11 -6.55
C GLY A 103 5.47 4.57 -6.90
N PHE A 104 4.43 5.39 -7.02
CA PHE A 104 4.58 6.83 -7.26
C PHE A 104 5.37 7.53 -6.14
N MET A 105 5.04 7.24 -4.88
CA MET A 105 5.75 7.82 -3.73
C MET A 105 7.21 7.35 -3.66
N TRP A 106 7.49 6.09 -4.03
CA TRP A 106 8.85 5.59 -4.12
C TRP A 106 9.68 6.38 -5.14
N CYS A 107 9.17 6.53 -6.38
CA CYS A 107 9.83 7.30 -7.43
C CYS A 107 10.03 8.77 -7.03
N TYR A 108 9.03 9.37 -6.37
CA TYR A 108 9.12 10.72 -5.83
C TYR A 108 10.24 10.86 -4.80
N ASN A 109 10.27 9.98 -3.80
CA ASN A 109 11.28 9.96 -2.75
C ASN A 109 12.69 9.71 -3.29
N GLU A 110 12.85 8.81 -4.26
CA GLU A 110 14.13 8.58 -4.93
C GLU A 110 14.60 9.82 -5.70
N SER A 111 13.71 10.46 -6.45
CA SER A 111 14.00 11.69 -7.18
C SER A 111 14.46 12.82 -6.25
N LEU A 112 13.79 13.01 -5.11
CA LEU A 112 14.20 13.98 -4.10
C LEU A 112 15.59 13.67 -3.55
N GLN A 113 15.86 12.43 -3.17
CA GLN A 113 17.18 12.04 -2.65
C GLN A 113 18.29 12.22 -3.68
N LYS A 114 18.01 11.89 -4.95
CA LYS A 114 18.96 12.09 -6.04
C LYS A 114 19.27 13.57 -6.24
N ASN A 115 18.24 14.41 -6.39
CA ASN A 115 18.38 15.85 -6.54
C ASN A 115 19.14 16.48 -5.36
N ARG A 116 18.84 16.06 -4.12
CA ARG A 116 19.58 16.47 -2.93
C ARG A 116 21.05 16.08 -3.01
N ASN A 117 21.33 14.81 -3.31
CA ASN A 117 22.72 14.32 -3.36
C ASN A 117 23.52 15.02 -4.47
N ASP A 118 22.92 15.28 -5.61
CA ASP A 118 23.57 15.95 -6.73
C ASP A 118 23.84 17.43 -6.39
N LEU A 119 22.88 18.13 -5.78
CA LEU A 119 23.07 19.50 -5.29
C LEU A 119 24.14 19.56 -4.19
N GLY A 120 24.07 18.65 -3.21
CA GLY A 120 25.02 18.57 -2.11
C GLY A 120 26.45 18.32 -2.58
N LYS A 121 26.65 17.38 -3.51
CA LYS A 121 27.97 17.16 -4.13
C LYS A 121 28.49 18.39 -4.86
N SER A 122 27.63 19.05 -5.64
CA SER A 122 28.04 20.27 -6.35
C SER A 122 28.39 21.39 -5.40
N PHE A 123 27.68 21.52 -4.27
CA PHE A 123 27.97 22.53 -3.26
C PHE A 123 29.24 22.20 -2.46
N ASP A 124 29.45 20.93 -2.09
CA ASP A 124 30.69 20.44 -1.45
C ASP A 124 31.94 20.80 -2.27
N GLU A 125 31.86 20.71 -3.60
CA GLU A 125 32.96 21.09 -4.48
C GLU A 125 33.28 22.59 -4.42
N GLU A 126 32.27 23.45 -4.28
CA GLU A 126 32.49 24.90 -4.13
C GLU A 126 33.04 25.24 -2.74
N ILE A 127 32.53 24.60 -1.68
CA ILE A 127 33.11 24.78 -0.33
C ILE A 127 34.54 24.27 -0.29
N ARG A 128 34.88 23.19 -1.02
CA ARG A 128 36.27 22.73 -1.13
C ARG A 128 37.18 23.77 -1.76
N LYS A 129 36.75 24.41 -2.86
CA LYS A 129 37.52 25.50 -3.48
C LYS A 129 37.71 26.68 -2.52
N LEU A 130 36.72 26.95 -1.66
CA LEU A 130 36.84 27.97 -0.62
C LEU A 130 37.86 27.56 0.45
N ALA A 131 37.78 26.31 0.91
CA ALA A 131 38.67 25.74 1.91
C ALA A 131 40.14 25.65 1.43
N GLU A 132 40.39 25.49 0.13
CA GLU A 132 41.74 25.57 -0.44
C GLU A 132 42.37 26.97 -0.34
N LYS A 133 41.56 28.02 -0.25
CA LYS A 133 42.02 29.42 -0.23
C LYS A 133 42.21 29.95 1.19
N TYR A 134 41.33 29.56 2.12
CA TYR A 134 41.19 30.17 3.44
C TYR A 134 41.39 29.16 4.58
N ASP A 135 41.72 29.70 5.75
CA ASP A 135 41.60 28.98 7.02
C ASP A 135 40.14 29.02 7.45
N MET A 136 39.47 27.87 7.43
CA MET A 136 38.03 27.82 7.63
C MET A 136 37.62 28.09 9.08
N THR A 137 38.59 28.15 10.02
CA THR A 137 38.35 28.65 11.39
C THR A 137 38.14 30.17 11.44
N LYS A 138 38.59 30.90 10.43
CA LYS A 138 38.54 32.37 10.35
C LYS A 138 37.43 32.85 9.43
N VAL A 139 36.19 32.64 9.88
CA VAL A 139 34.96 32.92 9.12
C VAL A 139 34.93 34.30 8.46
N ASP A 140 35.39 35.33 9.17
CA ASP A 140 35.38 36.71 8.67
C ASP A 140 36.19 36.91 7.37
N GLU A 141 37.19 36.06 7.10
CA GLU A 141 38.02 36.14 5.89
C GLU A 141 37.28 35.71 4.62
N TYR A 142 36.32 34.77 4.72
CA TYR A 142 35.65 34.17 3.57
C TYR A 142 34.12 34.35 3.58
N LYS A 143 33.55 34.92 4.65
CA LYS A 143 32.10 35.06 4.84
C LYS A 143 31.39 35.67 3.63
N SER A 144 31.93 36.74 3.05
CA SER A 144 31.31 37.39 1.90
C SER A 144 31.31 36.50 0.64
N GLU A 145 32.37 35.72 0.40
CA GLU A 145 32.45 34.80 -0.74
C GLU A 145 31.48 33.63 -0.56
N LEU A 146 31.39 33.10 0.68
CA LEU A 146 30.42 32.07 1.06
C LEU A 146 28.98 32.54 0.91
N GLU A 147 28.65 33.75 1.36
CA GLU A 147 27.28 34.28 1.24
C GLU A 147 26.89 34.56 -0.21
N ASN A 148 27.82 35.02 -1.04
CA ASN A 148 27.58 35.16 -2.48
C ASN A 148 27.31 33.80 -3.13
N LEU A 149 28.07 32.76 -2.75
CA LEU A 149 27.87 31.40 -3.22
C LEU A 149 26.47 30.87 -2.83
N LEU A 150 26.06 31.04 -1.57
CA LEU A 150 24.75 30.60 -1.08
C LEU A 150 23.58 31.29 -1.79
N ASN A 151 23.79 32.52 -2.28
CA ASN A 151 22.78 33.30 -3.00
C ASN A 151 22.71 32.98 -4.50
N GLU A 152 23.56 32.11 -5.04
CA GLU A 152 23.47 31.73 -6.45
C GLU A 152 22.18 30.96 -6.74
N ASP A 153 21.53 31.24 -7.87
CA ASP A 153 20.26 30.62 -8.27
C ASP A 153 20.29 29.08 -8.21
N LYS A 154 21.44 28.47 -8.56
CA LYS A 154 21.62 27.01 -8.49
C LYS A 154 21.48 26.44 -7.07
N TYR A 155 21.76 27.25 -6.04
CA TYR A 155 21.72 26.87 -4.62
C TYR A 155 20.51 27.44 -3.87
N SER A 156 19.60 28.14 -4.55
CA SER A 156 18.35 28.69 -3.98
C SER A 156 17.46 27.68 -3.22
N LYS A 157 17.63 26.38 -3.47
CA LYS A 157 16.92 25.30 -2.76
C LYS A 157 17.51 24.96 -1.39
N ILE A 158 18.71 25.41 -1.09
CA ILE A 158 19.33 25.28 0.23
C ILE A 158 18.63 26.29 1.14
N LYS A 159 17.99 25.79 2.19
CA LYS A 159 17.29 26.64 3.16
C LYS A 159 18.10 26.86 4.41
N TYR A 160 19.03 25.95 4.68
CA TYR A 160 19.83 26.01 5.87
C TYR A 160 21.18 25.35 5.61
N PHE A 161 22.24 26.00 6.08
CA PHE A 161 23.63 25.58 5.88
C PHE A 161 24.38 25.65 7.21
N ARG A 162 25.09 24.56 7.53
CA ARG A 162 26.04 24.50 8.63
C ARG A 162 27.42 24.14 8.11
N LEU A 163 28.42 24.78 8.68
CA LEU A 163 29.81 24.43 8.48
C LEU A 163 30.42 24.01 9.81
N HIS A 164 30.85 22.76 9.86
CA HIS A 164 31.59 22.23 10.99
C HIS A 164 33.07 22.17 10.63
N VAL A 165 33.90 22.61 11.57
CA VAL A 165 35.37 22.54 11.47
C VAL A 165 35.88 21.79 12.68
N ALA A 166 36.65 20.74 12.46
CA ALA A 166 37.34 20.00 13.50
C ALA A 166 38.83 20.32 13.42
N ASP A 167 39.35 20.88 14.52
CA ASP A 167 40.73 21.34 14.66
C ASP A 167 41.61 20.16 15.08
N MET A 168 42.64 19.86 14.30
CA MET A 168 43.52 18.71 14.56
C MET A 168 44.96 19.06 14.20
N VAL A 169 45.70 19.49 15.24
CA VAL A 169 47.12 19.29 15.52
C VAL A 169 47.98 18.80 14.32
N ASP A 170 48.99 19.60 13.95
CA ASP A 170 49.98 19.34 12.90
C ASP A 170 50.32 17.84 12.72
N GLY A 171 50.07 17.31 11.52
CA GLY A 171 50.39 15.92 11.14
C GLY A 171 49.21 14.95 11.05
N ASN A 172 47.97 15.45 11.14
CA ASN A 172 46.80 14.58 11.02
C ASN A 172 46.62 14.03 9.59
N THR A 173 46.47 12.70 9.49
CA THR A 173 46.18 11.96 8.24
C THR A 173 44.74 11.45 8.19
N ILE A 174 43.95 11.75 9.23
CA ILE A 174 42.58 11.25 9.40
C ILE A 174 41.60 12.22 8.75
N SER A 175 40.98 11.78 7.66
CA SER A 175 39.96 12.53 6.91
C SER A 175 38.53 12.28 7.42
N SER A 176 38.35 12.06 8.73
CA SER A 176 37.02 11.82 9.30
C SER A 176 36.74 12.62 10.56
N SER A 177 35.68 13.42 10.51
CA SER A 177 35.14 14.22 11.62
C SER A 177 34.51 13.36 12.72
N SER A 178 34.12 12.11 12.43
CA SER A 178 33.47 11.20 13.39
C SER A 178 34.27 10.86 14.65
N ARG A 179 35.59 11.11 14.63
CA ARG A 179 36.53 10.79 15.71
C ARG A 179 37.09 12.04 16.40
N VAL A 180 36.60 13.22 16.03
CA VAL A 180 37.13 14.51 16.44
C VAL A 180 35.99 15.39 16.93
N GLU A 181 36.23 16.23 17.93
CA GLU A 181 35.24 17.24 18.35
C GLU A 181 35.19 18.36 17.29
N ALA A 182 34.20 18.27 16.39
CA ALA A 182 33.93 19.31 15.40
C ALA A 182 33.13 20.46 16.02
N LYS A 183 33.51 21.70 15.72
CA LYS A 183 32.80 22.91 16.14
C LYS A 183 32.06 23.51 14.95
N THR A 184 30.80 23.90 15.14
CA THR A 184 30.08 24.71 14.16
C THR A 184 30.70 26.11 14.13
N VAL A 185 31.30 26.49 13.00
CA VAL A 185 31.90 27.82 12.81
C VAL A 185 30.99 28.76 12.04
N TYR A 186 30.12 28.21 11.19
CA TYR A 186 29.13 28.96 10.45
C TYR A 186 27.80 28.22 10.46
N ASP A 187 26.73 28.97 10.68
CA ASP A 187 25.36 28.47 10.72
C ASP A 187 24.45 29.58 10.22
N LYS A 188 23.65 29.29 9.18
CA LYS A 188 22.72 30.26 8.61
C LYS A 188 21.45 29.58 8.10
N GLU A 189 20.33 30.10 8.58
CA GLU A 189 19.03 29.93 7.96
C GLU A 189 18.86 30.96 6.85
N LEU A 190 18.54 30.48 5.64
CA LEU A 190 18.43 31.28 4.42
C LEU A 190 16.97 31.68 4.12
N ASP A 191 16.02 31.19 4.92
CA ASP A 191 14.60 31.51 4.83
C ASP A 191 13.99 31.63 6.23
N GLU A 192 13.61 32.84 6.64
CA GLU A 192 13.01 33.13 7.95
C GLU A 192 11.47 32.95 7.98
N SER A 193 10.86 32.35 6.94
CA SER A 193 9.40 32.23 6.88
C SER A 193 8.86 31.37 8.04
N LYS A 194 7.93 31.96 8.82
CA LYS A 194 7.35 31.41 10.06
C LYS A 194 6.51 30.12 9.90
N GLU A 195 6.48 29.50 8.73
CA GLU A 195 5.76 28.22 8.48
C GLU A 195 6.58 26.99 8.92
N THR A 196 7.57 27.19 9.79
CA THR A 196 8.53 26.20 10.31
C THR A 196 7.93 25.03 11.10
N MET A 197 6.63 25.05 11.42
CA MET A 197 6.02 24.01 12.24
C MET A 197 5.80 22.68 11.50
N TYR A 198 5.90 22.67 10.16
CA TYR A 198 5.73 21.47 9.32
C TYR A 198 6.84 21.25 8.28
N THR A 199 7.85 22.12 8.19
CA THR A 199 8.95 21.96 7.24
C THR A 199 9.92 20.88 7.73
N GLN A 200 9.98 19.79 6.98
CA GLN A 200 10.99 18.75 7.18
C GLN A 200 12.17 19.03 6.25
N TYR A 201 13.34 19.23 6.84
CA TYR A 201 14.56 19.40 6.08
C TYR A 201 15.14 18.04 5.71
N LEU A 202 15.44 17.88 4.41
CA LEU A 202 16.21 16.75 3.94
C LEU A 202 17.69 17.12 3.95
N GLY A 203 18.38 16.70 5.01
CA GLY A 203 19.82 16.93 5.16
C GLY A 203 20.66 16.12 4.16
N TYR A 204 21.70 16.75 3.65
CA TYR A 204 22.85 16.10 3.03
C TYR A 204 24.07 16.40 3.89
N ASN A 205 24.68 15.34 4.41
CA ASN A 205 25.91 15.46 5.15
C ASN A 205 27.07 15.41 4.15
N GLY A 206 27.79 16.51 4.05
CA GLY A 206 28.93 16.64 3.16
C GLY A 206 30.04 15.67 3.54
N LYS A 207 30.91 15.41 2.57
CA LYS A 207 32.11 14.61 2.84
C LYS A 207 33.14 15.44 3.57
N ASP A 208 33.84 14.81 4.50
CA ASP A 208 34.98 15.44 5.18
C ASP A 208 36.11 15.72 4.17
N PHE A 209 36.70 16.91 4.22
CA PHE A 209 37.92 17.29 3.50
C PHE A 209 38.76 18.26 4.32
N LEU A 210 39.98 18.54 3.88
CA LEU A 210 40.89 19.47 4.58
C LEU A 210 40.81 20.87 3.98
N ASP A 211 40.92 21.89 4.83
CA ASP A 211 41.20 23.25 4.40
C ASP A 211 42.71 23.51 4.21
N LYS A 212 43.05 24.75 3.85
CA LYS A 212 44.41 25.23 3.66
C LYS A 212 45.30 25.11 4.89
N SER A 213 44.71 25.20 6.09
CA SER A 213 45.42 25.08 7.37
C SER A 213 45.47 23.63 7.87
N GLY A 214 44.86 22.68 7.15
CA GLY A 214 44.81 21.27 7.55
C GLY A 214 43.66 20.92 8.50
N ASN A 215 42.69 21.81 8.69
CA ASN A 215 41.50 21.53 9.49
C ASN A 215 40.53 20.64 8.73
N ILE A 216 39.83 19.76 9.45
CA ILE A 216 38.78 18.92 8.85
C ILE A 216 37.50 19.74 8.71
N ILE A 217 36.97 19.80 7.50
CA ILE A 217 35.77 20.54 7.12
C ILE A 217 34.65 19.55 6.83
N ASN A 218 33.50 19.79 7.44
CA ASN A 218 32.28 19.03 7.22
C ASN A 218 31.11 20.01 6.95
N PRO A 219 30.77 20.25 5.67
CA PRO A 219 29.63 21.08 5.31
C PRO A 219 28.33 20.26 5.32
N ASP A 220 27.28 20.81 5.92
CA ASP A 220 25.95 20.21 5.94
C ASP A 220 24.94 21.17 5.31
N ILE A 221 24.20 20.69 4.30
CA ILE A 221 23.11 21.45 3.69
C ILE A 221 21.77 20.79 3.95
N PHE A 222 20.74 21.63 4.03
CA PHE A 222 19.39 21.21 4.34
C PHE A 222 18.44 21.83 3.31
N LEU A 223 17.80 20.95 2.54
CA LEU A 223 16.81 21.34 1.54
C LEU A 223 15.42 21.22 2.13
N GLU A 224 14.56 22.18 1.84
CA GLU A 224 13.14 22.06 2.16
C GLU A 224 12.46 21.14 1.15
N HIS A 225 11.85 20.08 1.66
CA HIS A 225 11.00 19.21 0.87
C HIS A 225 9.72 18.90 1.62
N PHE A 226 8.62 19.40 1.07
CA PHE A 226 7.28 19.06 1.54
C PHE A 226 7.06 17.55 1.38
N PHE A 227 6.47 16.90 2.40
CA PHE A 227 6.09 15.48 2.38
C PHE A 227 7.21 14.41 2.31
N TYR A 228 8.48 14.72 2.57
CA TYR A 228 9.52 13.68 2.48
C TYR A 228 9.30 12.54 3.48
N PHE A 229 9.13 12.81 4.78
CA PHE A 229 8.97 11.73 5.77
C PHE A 229 7.58 11.08 5.69
N GLU A 230 6.56 11.86 5.35
CA GLU A 230 5.23 11.36 5.07
C GLU A 230 5.25 10.41 3.88
N SER A 231 6.03 10.68 2.83
CA SER A 231 6.14 9.79 1.68
C SER A 231 6.66 8.40 2.07
N LYS A 232 7.66 8.31 2.97
CA LYS A 232 8.16 7.02 3.49
C LYS A 232 7.08 6.26 4.26
N THR A 233 6.34 6.96 5.11
CA THR A 233 5.25 6.37 5.89
C THR A 233 4.10 5.93 4.97
N LEU A 234 3.76 6.73 3.96
CA LEU A 234 2.74 6.43 2.97
C LEU A 234 3.09 5.23 2.11
N ILE A 235 4.36 5.07 1.71
CA ILE A 235 4.86 3.88 1.02
C ILE A 235 4.58 2.64 1.87
N GLN A 236 5.05 2.62 3.13
CA GLN A 236 4.89 1.47 4.01
C GLN A 236 3.41 1.13 4.26
N THR A 237 2.60 2.12 4.62
CA THR A 237 1.18 1.92 4.92
C THR A 237 0.40 1.48 3.69
N SER A 238 0.71 2.03 2.52
CA SER A 238 0.07 1.65 1.25
C SER A 238 0.43 0.22 0.85
N VAL A 239 1.68 -0.22 1.01
CA VAL A 239 2.05 -1.63 0.77
C VAL A 239 1.28 -2.56 1.70
N ILE A 240 1.19 -2.25 2.99
CA ILE A 240 0.47 -3.08 3.97
C ILE A 240 -1.01 -3.19 3.59
N ILE A 241 -1.67 -2.05 3.32
CA ILE A 241 -3.07 -2.02 2.89
C ILE A 241 -3.26 -2.82 1.60
N GLY A 242 -2.36 -2.65 0.64
CA GLY A 242 -2.38 -3.36 -0.64
C GLY A 242 -2.31 -4.87 -0.48
N VAL A 243 -1.43 -5.35 0.39
CA VAL A 243 -1.26 -6.78 0.71
C VAL A 243 -2.46 -7.33 1.45
N VAL A 244 -2.96 -6.65 2.48
CA VAL A 244 -4.14 -7.08 3.26
C VAL A 244 -5.38 -7.17 2.37
N ALA A 245 -5.59 -6.18 1.49
CA ALA A 245 -6.70 -6.19 0.54
C ALA A 245 -6.57 -7.34 -0.48
N LEU A 246 -5.35 -7.63 -0.93
CA LEU A 246 -5.08 -8.73 -1.86
C LEU A 246 -5.32 -10.10 -1.22
N ILE A 247 -4.85 -10.32 0.01
CA ILE A 247 -5.11 -11.54 0.77
C ILE A 247 -6.62 -11.71 0.97
N SER A 248 -7.31 -10.66 1.40
CA SER A 248 -8.77 -10.66 1.59
C SER A 248 -9.51 -11.00 0.30
N TYR A 249 -9.06 -10.47 -0.83
CA TYR A 249 -9.57 -10.80 -2.16
C TYR A 249 -9.44 -12.30 -2.46
N PHE A 250 -8.27 -12.89 -2.20
CA PHE A 250 -8.04 -14.32 -2.45
C PHE A 250 -8.85 -15.20 -1.52
N VAL A 251 -8.92 -14.88 -0.22
CA VAL A 251 -9.76 -15.61 0.75
C VAL A 251 -11.21 -15.64 0.29
N LEU A 252 -11.78 -14.50 -0.13
CA LEU A 252 -13.14 -14.45 -0.65
C LEU A 252 -13.29 -15.22 -1.97
N LYS A 253 -12.29 -15.17 -2.86
CA LYS A 253 -12.31 -15.88 -4.14
C LYS A 253 -12.33 -17.41 -3.93
N PHE A 254 -11.50 -17.92 -3.01
CA PHE A 254 -11.42 -19.36 -2.75
C PHE A 254 -12.60 -19.87 -1.93
N LYS A 255 -13.09 -19.11 -0.94
CA LYS A 255 -14.26 -19.52 -0.14
C LYS A 255 -15.52 -19.74 -1.00
N ILE A 256 -15.73 -18.91 -2.04
CA ILE A 256 -16.84 -19.08 -2.99
C ILE A 256 -16.59 -20.20 -4.00
N SER A 257 -15.34 -20.63 -4.20
CA SER A 257 -15.05 -21.73 -5.14
C SER A 257 -15.23 -23.12 -4.52
N LEU A 258 -15.33 -23.19 -3.18
CA LEU A 258 -15.51 -24.42 -2.40
C LEU A 258 -16.97 -24.61 -1.93
N THR A 259 -17.86 -23.65 -2.17
CA THR A 259 -19.31 -23.71 -1.90
C THR A 259 -20.05 -23.63 -3.23
#